data_AF-A0A968SET0-F1
#
_entry.id   AF-A0A968SET0-F1
#
_cell.length_a   1.000
_cell.length_b   1.000
_cell.length_c   1.000
_cell.angle_alpha   90.00
_cell.angle_beta   90.00
_cell.angle_gamma   90.00
#
_symmetry.space_group_name_H-M   'P 1'
#
loop_
_entity.id
_entity.type
_entity.pdbx_description
1 polymer ?
#
loop_
_entity_poly.entity_id
_entity_poly.type
_entity_poly.pdbx_seq_one_letter_code
_entity_poly.pdbx_strand_id
1 'polypeptide(L)'
;MKIDNPFDRMLENYRGHIPGSVRDAAVYVTDTLDLAWAAAQSVFEEQAKPEHALKILELFLLEANKYKLEQQEELKEFFLEKSKWEIRDQETDDI
;
A
#
# COMPACT_ATOMS: atom_id res chain seq x y z
N MET A 1 -6.85 19.47 23.23
CA MET A 1 -6.22 19.48 21.88
C MET A 1 -5.34 20.72 21.79
N LYS A 2 -4.05 20.59 21.45
CA LYS A 2 -3.17 21.77 21.29
C LYS A 2 -3.50 22.46 19.96
N ILE A 3 -3.67 23.78 20.02
CA ILE A 3 -4.13 24.65 18.92
C ILE A 3 -3.08 24.82 17.80
N ASP A 4 -1.86 24.30 17.97
CA ASP A 4 -0.80 24.35 16.94
C ASP A 4 -0.28 22.94 16.63
N ASN A 5 -1.07 22.19 15.88
CA ASN A 5 -0.66 20.91 15.31
C ASN A 5 0.03 21.18 13.95
N PRO A 6 1.29 20.75 13.74
CA PRO A 6 1.97 20.90 12.45
C PRO A 6 1.19 20.33 11.26
N PHE A 7 0.37 19.31 11.48
CA PHE A 7 -0.51 18.76 10.45
C PHE A 7 -1.62 19.75 10.05
N ASP A 8 -2.27 20.37 11.03
CA ASP A 8 -3.34 21.36 10.80
C ASP A 8 -2.79 22.59 10.04
N ARG A 9 -1.58 23.05 10.40
CA ARG A 9 -0.87 24.10 9.64
C ARG A 9 -0.60 23.72 8.19
N MET A 10 -0.25 22.47 7.91
CA MET A 10 -0.03 22.01 6.54
C MET A 10 -1.35 21.97 5.76
N LEU A 11 -2.45 21.57 6.39
CA LEU A 11 -3.79 21.63 5.79
C LEU A 11 -4.20 23.06 5.44
N GLU A 12 -3.89 24.03 6.29
CA GLU A 12 -4.11 25.47 6.04
C GLU A 12 -3.30 25.96 4.83
N ASN A 13 -2.04 25.51 4.67
CA ASN A 13 -1.22 25.84 3.49
C ASN A 13 -1.84 25.35 2.19
N TYR A 14 -2.54 24.21 2.22
CA TYR A 14 -3.31 23.70 1.07
C TYR A 14 -4.61 24.48 0.82
N ARG A 15 -4.95 25.49 1.65
CA ARG A 15 -6.17 26.31 1.55
C ARG A 15 -7.46 25.47 1.45
N GLY A 16 -7.48 24.32 2.13
CA GLY A 16 -8.60 23.38 2.06
C GLY A 16 -8.71 22.61 0.74
N HIS A 17 -7.69 22.64 -0.13
CA HIS A 17 -7.60 21.85 -1.36
C HIS A 17 -6.37 20.96 -1.34
N ILE A 18 -6.50 19.82 -0.68
CA ILE A 18 -5.52 18.74 -0.71
C ILE A 18 -5.69 18.00 -2.05
N PRO A 19 -4.61 17.76 -2.83
CA PRO A 19 -4.68 16.90 -4.00
C PRO A 19 -5.27 15.53 -3.66
N GLY A 20 -6.14 14.98 -4.51
CA GLY A 20 -6.83 13.71 -4.26
C GLY A 20 -5.86 12.58 -3.90
N SER A 21 -4.75 12.46 -4.64
CA SER A 21 -3.71 11.46 -4.36
C SER A 21 -3.08 11.60 -2.97
N VAL A 22 -2.87 12.82 -2.48
CA VAL A 22 -2.30 13.07 -1.15
C VAL A 22 -3.33 12.78 -0.06
N ARG A 23 -4.59 13.17 -0.28
CA ARG A 23 -5.68 12.87 0.65
C ARG A 23 -5.88 11.36 0.78
N ASP A 24 -5.96 10.65 -0.33
CA ASP A 24 -6.20 9.21 -0.34
C ASP A 24 -5.01 8.48 0.29
N ALA A 25 -3.77 8.93 0.05
CA ALA A 25 -2.59 8.43 0.74
C ALA A 25 -2.63 8.69 2.25
N ALA A 26 -3.07 9.87 2.69
CA ALA A 26 -3.17 10.20 4.11
C ALA A 26 -4.19 9.30 4.81
N VAL A 27 -5.38 9.12 4.23
CA VAL A 27 -6.42 8.20 4.74
C VAL A 27 -5.85 6.79 4.84
N TYR A 28 -5.25 6.29 3.76
CA TYR A 28 -4.68 4.94 3.74
C TYR A 28 -3.63 4.74 4.83
N VAL A 29 -2.71 5.69 5.01
CA VAL A 29 -1.64 5.59 6.01
C VAL A 29 -2.21 5.64 7.43
N THR A 30 -3.15 6.53 7.70
CA THR A 30 -3.79 6.65 9.02
C THR A 30 -4.56 5.39 9.38
N ASP A 31 -5.39 4.89 8.47
CA ASP A 31 -6.17 3.66 8.71
C ASP A 31 -5.25 2.45 8.94
N THR A 32 -4.16 2.35 8.19
CA THR A 32 -3.20 1.25 8.34
C THR A 32 -2.45 1.36 9.68
N LEU A 33 -2.11 2.58 10.12
CA LEU A 33 -1.47 2.80 11.41
C LEU A 33 -2.41 2.48 12.57
N ASP A 34 -3.69 2.86 12.47
CA ASP A 34 -4.71 2.54 13.48
C ASP A 34 -4.93 1.03 13.59
N LEU A 35 -4.94 0.33 12.44
CA LEU A 35 -5.00 -1.13 12.43
C LEU A 35 -3.76 -1.76 13.11
N ALA A 36 -2.56 -1.25 12.82
CA ALA A 36 -1.33 -1.73 13.45
C ALA A 36 -1.31 -1.46 14.96
N TRP A 37 -1.87 -0.33 15.39
CA TRP A 37 -2.06 -0.01 16.81
C TRP A 37 -3.05 -0.96 17.49
N ALA A 38 -4.21 -1.21 16.87
CA ALA A 38 -5.17 -2.17 17.39
C ALA A 38 -4.58 -3.59 17.49
N ALA A 39 -3.77 -4.01 16.52
CA ALA A 39 -3.05 -5.28 16.55
C ALA A 39 -2.03 -5.32 17.70
N ALA A 40 -1.26 -4.24 17.91
CA ALA A 40 -0.35 -4.14 19.04
C ALA A 40 -1.07 -4.26 20.38
N GLN A 41 -2.20 -3.55 20.54
CA GLN A 41 -3.03 -3.63 21.75
C GLN A 41 -3.59 -5.04 21.97
N SER A 42 -3.99 -5.73 20.90
CA SER A 42 -4.52 -7.09 21.02
C SER A 42 -3.48 -8.13 21.45
N VAL A 43 -2.20 -7.92 21.13
CA VAL A 43 -1.13 -8.89 21.44
C VAL A 43 -0.42 -8.56 22.75
N PHE A 44 -0.17 -7.28 22.99
CA PHE A 44 0.63 -6.82 24.14
C PHE A 44 -0.23 -6.27 25.28
N GLU A 45 -1.53 -6.11 25.07
CA GLU A 45 -2.51 -5.63 26.07
C GLU A 45 -2.02 -4.32 26.74
N GLU A 46 -1.92 -4.29 28.06
CA GLU A 46 -1.46 -3.13 28.84
C GLU A 46 0.01 -2.75 28.57
N GLN A 47 0.79 -3.65 27.98
CA GLN A 47 2.19 -3.42 27.61
C GLN A 47 2.33 -2.90 26.18
N ALA A 48 1.24 -2.65 25.46
CA ALA A 48 1.30 -2.09 24.11
C ALA A 48 1.96 -0.70 24.13
N LYS A 49 2.97 -0.54 23.27
CA LYS A 49 3.67 0.73 23.07
C LYS A 49 3.64 1.13 21.60
N PRO A 50 3.73 2.43 21.27
CA PRO A 50 3.73 2.88 19.88
C PRO A 50 4.78 2.18 19.01
N GLU A 51 5.93 1.82 19.58
CA GLU A 51 7.00 1.12 18.87
C GLU A 51 6.56 -0.27 18.36
N HIS A 52 5.68 -0.96 19.08
CA HIS A 52 5.10 -2.23 18.63
C HIS A 52 4.24 -2.03 17.38
N ALA A 53 3.41 -1.00 17.37
CA ALA A 53 2.56 -0.69 16.23
C ALA A 53 3.36 -0.25 15.01
N LEU A 54 4.42 0.54 15.20
CA LEU A 54 5.32 0.91 14.11
C LEU A 54 6.00 -0.33 13.50
N LYS A 55 6.39 -1.31 14.32
CA LYS A 55 6.98 -2.55 13.81
C LYS A 55 5.95 -3.43 13.10
N ILE A 56 4.72 -3.51 13.60
CA ILE A 56 3.63 -4.23 12.93
C ILE A 56 3.28 -3.56 11.59
N LEU A 57 3.22 -2.23 11.55
CA LEU A 57 3.01 -1.46 10.31
C LEU A 57 4.08 -1.80 9.27
N GLU A 58 5.35 -1.85 9.66
CA GLU A 58 6.44 -2.26 8.77
C GLU A 58 6.19 -3.65 8.18
N LEU A 59 5.77 -4.62 9.00
CA LEU A 59 5.46 -5.98 8.54
C LEU A 59 4.27 -6.01 7.57
N PHE A 60 3.21 -5.24 7.84
CA PHE A 60 2.08 -5.11 6.91
C PHE A 60 2.52 -4.56 5.55
N LEU A 61 3.34 -3.51 5.54
CA LEU A 61 3.82 -2.90 4.29
C LEU A 61 4.76 -3.83 3.52
N LEU A 62 5.62 -4.58 4.21
CA LEU A 62 6.49 -5.58 3.59
C LEU A 62 5.66 -6.68 2.92
N GLU A 63 4.68 -7.22 3.62
CA GLU A 63 3.81 -8.28 3.11
C GLU A 63 2.94 -7.80 1.94
N ALA A 64 2.35 -6.60 2.05
CA ALA A 64 1.57 -6.00 0.96
C ALA A 64 2.41 -5.77 -0.31
N ASN A 65 3.68 -5.37 -0.16
CA ASN A 65 4.58 -5.19 -1.29
C ASN A 65 4.97 -6.52 -1.93
N LYS A 66 5.14 -7.59 -1.15
CA LYS A 66 5.42 -8.93 -1.67
C LYS A 66 4.30 -9.41 -2.60
N TYR A 67 3.05 -9.35 -2.17
CA TYR A 67 1.90 -9.72 -3.01
C TYR A 67 1.78 -8.88 -4.29
N LYS A 68 2.18 -7.60 -4.22
CA LYS A 68 2.16 -6.72 -5.40
C LYS A 68 3.20 -7.14 -6.44
N LEU A 69 4.38 -7.57 -6.00
CA LEU A 69 5.43 -8.06 -6.90
C LEU A 69 5.04 -9.40 -7.53
N GLU A 70 4.50 -10.33 -6.75
CA GLU A 70 4.03 -11.63 -7.24
C GLU A 70 2.94 -11.47 -8.31
N GLN A 71 1.94 -10.62 -8.07
CA GLN A 71 0.89 -10.34 -9.06
C GLN A 71 1.44 -9.70 -10.33
N GLN A 72 2.47 -8.84 -10.23
CA GLN A 72 3.10 -8.24 -11.40
C GLN A 72 3.90 -9.27 -12.21
N GLU A 73 4.52 -10.25 -11.56
CA GLU A 73 5.23 -11.33 -12.23
C GLU A 73 4.25 -12.29 -12.92
N GLU A 74 3.18 -12.71 -12.25
CA GLU A 74 2.12 -13.52 -12.85
C GLU A 74 1.52 -12.86 -14.08
N LEU A 75 1.24 -11.55 -14.01
CA LEU A 75 0.72 -10.81 -15.16
C LEU A 75 1.71 -10.80 -16.32
N LYS A 76 3.00 -10.58 -16.04
CA LYS A 76 4.05 -10.57 -17.07
C LYS A 76 4.18 -11.93 -17.74
N GLU A 77 4.20 -13.02 -16.97
CA GLU A 77 4.27 -14.38 -17.49
C GLU A 77 3.04 -14.70 -18.35
N PHE A 78 1.84 -14.31 -17.91
CA PHE A 78 0.62 -14.48 -18.70
C PHE A 78 0.70 -13.75 -20.06
N PHE A 79 1.17 -12.51 -20.10
CA PHE A 79 1.33 -11.76 -21.34
C PHE A 79 2.43 -12.35 -22.23
N LEU A 80 3.54 -12.80 -21.64
CA LEU A 80 4.62 -13.48 -22.36
C LEU A 80 4.14 -14.78 -22.98
N GLU A 81 3.40 -15.60 -22.24
CA GLU A 81 2.82 -16.85 -22.74
C GLU A 81 1.85 -16.57 -23.89
N LYS A 82 0.93 -15.62 -23.71
CA LYS A 82 0.00 -15.22 -24.77
C LYS A 82 0.72 -14.77 -26.05
N SER A 83 1.78 -13.97 -25.92
CA SER A 83 2.58 -13.55 -27.08
C SER A 83 3.29 -14.69 -27.80
N LYS A 84 3.71 -15.76 -27.08
CA LYS A 84 4.34 -16.94 -27.70
C LYS A 84 3.35 -17.72 -28.56
N TRP A 85 2.10 -17.84 -28.12
CA TRP A 85 1.04 -18.49 -28.89
C TRP A 85 0.67 -17.68 -30.13
N GLU A 86 0.54 -16.36 -30.01
CA GLU A 86 0.22 -15.47 -31.14
C GLU A 86 1.30 -15.48 -32.24
N ILE A 87 2.58 -15.60 -31.88
CA ILE A 87 3.69 -15.71 -32.85
C ILE A 87 3.68 -17.09 -33.53
N ARG A 88 3.39 -18.15 -32.79
CA ARG A 88 3.34 -19.53 -33.30
C ARG A 88 2.21 -19.72 -34.32
N ASP A 89 1.06 -19.11 -34.09
CA ASP A 89 -0.08 -19.22 -35.00
C ASP A 89 0.18 -18.49 -36.33
N GLN A 90 0.97 -17.41 -36.33
CA GLN A 90 1.40 -16.70 -37.55
C GLN A 90 2.40 -17.49 -38.40
N GLU A 91 3.28 -18.28 -37.79
CA GLU A 91 4.24 -19.12 -38.53
C GLU A 91 3.59 -20.36 -39.18
N THR A 92 2.40 -20.77 -38.73
CA THR A 92 1.69 -21.94 -39.28
C THR A 92 0.74 -21.64 -40.43
N ASP A 93 0.37 -20.37 -40.66
CA ASP A 93 -0.55 -19.94 -41.73
C ASP A 93 0.18 -19.56 -43.04
N ASP A 94 1.53 -19.56 -43.05
CA ASP A 94 2.39 -19.20 -44.20
C ASP A 94 2.87 -20.42 -45.04
N ILE A 95 2.22 -21.60 -44.94
CA ILE A 95 2.55 -22.82 -45.72
C ILE A 95 1.40 -23.26 -46.64
#